data_AF-A0A0N0SWD7-F1
#
_entry.id   AF-A0A0N0SWD7-F1
#
_cell.length_a   1.000
_cell.length_b   1.000
_cell.length_c   1.000
_cell.angle_alpha   90.00
_cell.angle_beta   90.00
_cell.angle_gamma   90.00
#
_symmetry.space_group_name_H-M   'P 1'
#
loop_
_entity.id
_entity.type
_entity.pdbx_description
1 polymer ?
#
loop_
_entity_poly.entity_id
_entity_poly.type
_entity_poly.pdbx_seq_one_letter_code
_entity_poly.pdbx_strand_id
1 'polypeptide(L)'
;MPCCRGESGVLRIDVSAQDLARIQFAARPAPLVELKLSLMMLRRPDSEQTFGRWRRGLRQRLPATTRPLRDLLSPYRGPAFLDPLSMDLPTGTSREQLSQGLHDAYSAVLGAAWPRVTALHEAEFARYALNAAERGVAGALATLCAGSRLVEGCWELDAPYQRHVVSAGRGLVLLPTFHWTMAPLIAENEGEPVLVVYPAGPGSPIVPGAAGEDALALVLGSTRAHTLRLLSDPLSTSELADRLGVSRGEASTHAAALREAGLINTVRNGRAVRHQLTALGTLLTKGAGQGNSCASHRPAVPH
;
A
#
# COMPACT_ATOMS: atom_id res chain seq x y z
N MET A 1 31.61 8.29 -0.99
CA MET A 1 31.20 9.69 -1.27
C MET A 1 29.72 9.83 -0.93
N PRO A 2 29.36 10.48 0.19
CA PRO A 2 27.96 10.63 0.59
C PRO A 2 27.40 11.94 0.03
N CYS A 3 26.59 11.87 -1.03
CA CYS A 3 25.79 13.03 -1.44
C CYS A 3 24.56 13.14 -0.53
N CYS A 4 24.68 13.94 0.52
CA CYS A 4 23.54 14.53 1.22
C CYS A 4 23.32 15.95 0.65
N ARG A 5 22.09 16.21 0.17
CA ARG A 5 21.53 17.46 -0.41
C ARG A 5 21.91 17.81 -1.85
N GLY A 6 20.90 17.78 -2.74
CA GLY A 6 20.50 19.05 -3.34
C GLY A 6 20.59 19.26 -4.85
N GLU A 7 20.71 18.24 -5.69
CA GLU A 7 20.31 18.41 -7.10
C GLU A 7 18.95 17.73 -7.29
N SER A 8 17.88 18.53 -7.34
CA SER A 8 16.57 18.08 -7.80
C SER A 8 16.70 17.72 -9.27
N GLY A 9 16.99 16.44 -9.54
CA GLY A 9 16.93 15.87 -10.87
C GLY A 9 15.48 15.76 -11.34
N VAL A 10 15.30 15.61 -12.64
CA VAL A 10 13.99 15.34 -13.23
C VAL A 10 14.10 14.10 -14.10
N LEU A 11 13.21 13.15 -13.86
CA LEU A 11 12.94 12.06 -14.78
C LEU A 11 11.89 12.55 -15.78
N ARG A 12 12.23 12.52 -17.06
CA ARG A 12 11.38 12.92 -18.18
C ARG A 12 10.99 11.70 -19.00
N ILE A 13 9.72 11.60 -19.36
CA ILE A 13 9.19 10.56 -20.24
C ILE A 13 8.42 11.25 -21.36
N ASP A 14 8.83 11.06 -22.62
CA ASP A 14 8.06 11.53 -23.76
C ASP A 14 6.87 10.59 -23.98
N VAL A 15 5.67 11.15 -23.90
CA VAL A 15 4.40 10.45 -23.96
C VAL A 15 3.59 11.00 -25.14
N SER A 16 3.48 10.19 -26.20
CA SER A 16 2.64 10.51 -27.35
C SER A 16 1.15 10.31 -27.03
N ALA A 17 0.26 10.81 -27.88
CA ALA A 17 -1.18 10.53 -27.78
C ALA A 17 -1.49 9.01 -27.86
N GLN A 18 -0.70 8.26 -28.65
CA GLN A 18 -0.82 6.80 -28.73
C GLN A 18 -0.41 6.12 -27.42
N ASP A 19 0.59 6.67 -26.73
CA ASP A 19 0.99 6.18 -25.41
C ASP A 19 -0.11 6.40 -24.37
N LEU A 20 -0.71 7.60 -24.35
CA LEU A 20 -1.84 7.92 -23.47
C LEU A 20 -3.02 6.98 -23.67
N ALA A 21 -3.33 6.61 -24.92
CA ALA A 21 -4.39 5.67 -25.25
C ALA A 21 -4.08 4.21 -24.85
N ARG A 22 -2.81 3.89 -24.60
CA ARG A 22 -2.32 2.56 -24.25
C ARG A 22 -1.87 2.45 -22.79
N ILE A 23 -2.19 3.43 -21.96
CA ILE A 23 -1.86 3.37 -20.53
C ILE A 23 -2.66 2.27 -19.86
N GLN A 24 -1.96 1.43 -19.11
CA GLN A 24 -2.53 0.39 -18.28
C GLN A 24 -2.14 0.62 -16.83
N PHE A 25 -3.10 0.48 -15.93
CA PHE A 25 -2.80 0.34 -14.51
C PHE A 25 -2.62 -1.15 -14.21
N ALA A 26 -1.54 -1.51 -13.51
CA ALA A 26 -1.27 -2.90 -13.17
C ALA A 26 -2.47 -3.49 -12.39
N ALA A 27 -3.10 -4.55 -12.91
CA ALA A 27 -4.34 -5.09 -12.35
C ALA A 27 -4.18 -5.65 -10.92
N ARG A 28 -2.95 -6.01 -10.53
CA ARG A 28 -2.62 -6.55 -9.20
C ARG A 28 -1.27 -6.01 -8.73
N PRO A 29 -1.01 -5.97 -7.42
CA PRO A 29 0.32 -5.71 -6.91
C PRO A 29 1.30 -6.77 -7.42
N ALA A 30 2.55 -6.38 -7.66
CA ALA A 30 3.61 -7.29 -8.11
C ALA A 30 4.44 -7.77 -6.90
N PRO A 31 4.29 -9.03 -6.41
CA PRO A 31 4.88 -9.47 -5.15
C PRO A 31 6.41 -9.39 -5.12
N LEU A 32 7.06 -9.75 -6.24
CA LEU A 32 8.52 -9.73 -6.34
C LEU A 32 9.08 -8.31 -6.38
N VAL A 33 8.36 -7.37 -7.02
CA VAL A 33 8.72 -5.95 -7.03
C VAL A 33 8.62 -5.37 -5.63
N GLU A 34 7.51 -5.61 -4.93
CA GLU A 34 7.33 -5.14 -3.55
C GLU A 34 8.36 -5.75 -2.61
N LEU A 35 8.71 -7.03 -2.81
CA LEU A 35 9.72 -7.71 -2.01
C LEU A 35 11.10 -7.08 -2.24
N LYS A 36 11.49 -6.89 -3.49
CA LYS A 36 12.74 -6.22 -3.89
C LYS A 36 12.84 -4.84 -3.25
N LEU A 37 11.81 -4.00 -3.42
CA LEU A 37 11.80 -2.63 -2.92
C LEU A 37 11.79 -2.59 -1.38
N SER A 38 11.06 -3.50 -0.73
CA SER A 38 11.11 -3.65 0.72
C SER A 38 12.50 -4.03 1.21
N LEU A 39 13.17 -4.98 0.56
CA LEU A 39 14.53 -5.37 0.95
C LEU A 39 15.57 -4.28 0.66
N MET A 40 15.37 -3.47 -0.38
CA MET A 40 16.16 -2.25 -0.60
C MET A 40 15.93 -1.26 0.55
N MET A 41 14.69 -1.01 0.95
CA MET A 41 14.37 -0.16 2.12
C MET A 41 14.97 -0.69 3.44
N LEU A 42 15.14 -2.00 3.59
CA LEU A 42 15.83 -2.60 4.74
C LEU A 42 17.32 -2.25 4.81
N ARG A 43 17.96 -2.04 3.65
CA ARG A 43 19.37 -1.71 3.47
C ARG A 43 19.66 -0.22 3.49
N ARG A 44 18.67 0.63 3.23
CA ARG A 44 18.79 2.09 3.17
C ARG A 44 19.09 2.70 4.56
N PRO A 45 20.05 3.63 4.68
CA PRO A 45 20.35 4.31 5.94
C PRO A 45 19.46 5.52 6.20
N ASP A 46 18.97 6.17 5.14
CA ASP A 46 18.03 7.28 5.22
C ASP A 46 16.69 6.82 5.83
N SER A 47 16.04 7.72 6.56
CA SER A 47 14.74 7.47 7.21
C SER A 47 14.80 6.51 8.42
N GLU A 48 15.83 6.57 9.27
CA GLU A 48 15.89 5.82 10.56
C GLU A 48 14.71 6.11 11.48
N GLN A 49 14.23 7.36 11.54
CA GLN A 49 13.10 7.74 12.40
C GLN A 49 11.81 7.00 11.99
N THR A 50 11.59 6.84 10.68
CA THR A 50 10.39 6.20 10.13
C THR A 50 10.53 4.69 9.99
N PHE A 51 11.71 4.21 9.58
CA PHE A 51 11.94 2.79 9.24
C PHE A 51 12.76 2.01 10.27
N GLY A 52 13.41 2.64 11.25
CA GLY A 52 14.37 1.98 12.14
C GLY A 52 13.77 0.86 13.01
N ARG A 53 12.54 1.03 13.51
CA ARG A 53 11.83 -0.03 14.26
C ARG A 53 11.48 -1.21 13.35
N TRP A 54 10.94 -0.93 12.17
CA TRP A 54 10.60 -1.94 11.17
C TRP A 54 11.86 -2.72 10.71
N ARG A 55 12.97 -2.01 10.43
CA ARG A 55 14.25 -2.64 10.05
C ARG A 55 14.79 -3.56 11.14
N ARG A 56 14.77 -3.13 12.40
CA ARG A 56 15.20 -3.98 13.53
C ARG A 56 14.33 -5.23 13.67
N GLY A 57 13.00 -5.07 13.61
CA GLY A 57 12.07 -6.20 13.69
C GLY A 57 12.24 -7.20 12.55
N LEU A 58 12.42 -6.73 11.31
CA LEU A 58 12.68 -7.61 10.17
C LEU A 58 14.04 -8.32 10.28
N ARG A 59 15.11 -7.63 10.69
CA ARG A 59 16.43 -8.26 10.88
C ARG A 59 16.40 -9.40 11.91
N GLN A 60 15.54 -9.31 12.92
CA GLN A 60 15.34 -10.37 13.91
C GLN A 60 14.53 -11.57 13.36
N ARG A 61 13.64 -11.34 12.40
CA ARG A 61 12.73 -12.35 11.84
C ARG A 61 13.26 -13.04 10.56
N LEU A 62 14.20 -12.41 9.87
CA LEU A 62 14.69 -12.90 8.58
C LEU A 62 15.54 -14.17 8.77
N PRO A 63 15.15 -15.30 8.15
CA PRO A 63 15.91 -16.55 8.24
C PRO A 63 17.29 -16.43 7.59
N ALA A 64 18.23 -17.28 8.00
CA ALA A 64 19.58 -17.33 7.42
C ALA A 64 19.57 -17.68 5.91
N THR A 65 18.54 -18.39 5.44
CA THR A 65 18.31 -18.73 4.02
C THR A 65 18.15 -17.49 3.12
N THR A 66 17.80 -16.34 3.69
CA THR A 66 17.66 -15.07 2.94
C THR A 66 18.99 -14.33 2.72
N ARG A 67 20.11 -14.79 3.32
CA ARG A 67 21.42 -14.11 3.20
C ARG A 67 21.90 -13.95 1.76
N PRO A 68 21.92 -14.98 0.89
CA PRO A 68 22.40 -14.82 -0.48
C PRO A 68 21.62 -13.75 -1.25
N LEU A 69 20.30 -13.71 -1.05
CA LEU A 69 19.43 -12.73 -1.70
C LEU A 69 19.69 -11.30 -1.19
N ARG A 70 20.01 -11.14 0.09
CA ARG A 70 20.38 -9.84 0.67
C ARG A 70 21.74 -9.33 0.20
N ASP A 71 22.68 -10.23 -0.06
CA ASP A 71 24.01 -9.86 -0.54
C ASP A 71 23.99 -9.42 -2.01
N LEU A 72 22.99 -9.89 -2.78
CA LEU A 72 22.72 -9.44 -4.15
C LEU A 72 22.02 -8.08 -4.23
N LEU A 73 21.58 -7.51 -3.10
CA LEU A 73 20.80 -6.26 -3.04
C LEU A 73 21.64 -5.08 -2.53
N SER A 74 21.70 -4.01 -3.31
CA SER A 74 22.23 -2.71 -2.90
C SER A 74 21.07 -1.77 -2.49
N PRO A 75 21.28 -0.78 -1.59
CA PRO A 75 20.24 0.19 -1.22
C PRO A 75 19.64 0.99 -2.39
N TYR A 76 20.31 0.99 -3.54
CA TYR A 76 19.95 1.76 -4.74
C TYR A 76 19.76 0.91 -6.00
N ARG A 77 20.09 -0.38 -5.94
CA ARG A 77 19.97 -1.31 -7.08
C ARG A 77 19.69 -2.70 -6.55
N GLY A 78 18.63 -3.34 -7.05
CA GLY A 78 18.43 -4.77 -6.84
C GLY A 78 18.79 -5.61 -8.06
N PRO A 79 18.88 -6.93 -7.92
CA PRO A 79 19.25 -7.81 -9.01
C PRO A 79 18.15 -7.85 -10.07
N ALA A 80 18.57 -8.01 -11.34
CA ALA A 80 17.68 -7.94 -12.50
C ALA A 80 16.60 -9.03 -12.47
N PHE A 81 16.86 -10.25 -11.98
CA PHE A 81 15.82 -11.30 -11.87
C PHE A 81 14.65 -10.96 -10.92
N LEU A 82 14.79 -9.91 -10.11
CA LEU A 82 13.70 -9.35 -9.29
C LEU A 82 13.08 -8.10 -9.90
N ASP A 83 13.60 -7.64 -11.04
CA ASP A 83 12.85 -6.73 -11.88
C ASP A 83 11.70 -7.49 -12.54
N PRO A 84 10.52 -6.87 -12.62
CA PRO A 84 9.34 -7.48 -13.23
C PRO A 84 9.52 -7.75 -14.73
N LEU A 85 10.60 -7.23 -15.31
CA LEU A 85 10.94 -7.26 -16.73
C LEU A 85 12.15 -8.14 -17.07
N SER A 86 12.84 -8.76 -16.10
CA SER A 86 14.03 -9.58 -16.39
C SER A 86 13.85 -11.05 -16.00
N MET A 87 14.25 -11.92 -16.93
CA MET A 87 14.18 -13.38 -16.84
C MET A 87 15.52 -14.04 -16.45
N ASP A 88 16.58 -13.25 -16.25
CA ASP A 88 17.94 -13.79 -16.12
C ASP A 88 18.28 -14.17 -14.68
N LEU A 89 18.24 -15.48 -14.38
CA LEU A 89 18.70 -16.04 -13.12
C LEU A 89 20.23 -15.90 -12.97
N PRO A 90 20.77 -15.57 -11.77
CA PRO A 90 22.22 -15.53 -11.55
C PRO A 90 22.86 -16.90 -11.78
N THR A 91 23.94 -16.93 -12.56
CA THR A 91 24.74 -18.13 -12.79
C THR A 91 25.40 -18.58 -11.47
N GLY A 92 25.16 -19.83 -11.05
CA GLY A 92 25.82 -20.45 -9.90
C GLY A 92 25.01 -20.59 -8.61
N THR A 93 23.76 -20.11 -8.56
CA THR A 93 22.81 -20.43 -7.45
C THR A 93 21.85 -21.52 -7.91
N SER A 94 21.61 -22.57 -7.10
CA SER A 94 20.61 -23.57 -7.48
C SER A 94 19.22 -22.92 -7.50
N ARG A 95 18.41 -23.22 -8.53
CA ARG A 95 17.07 -22.66 -8.70
C ARG A 95 16.18 -22.89 -7.47
N GLU A 96 16.38 -24.03 -6.82
CA GLU A 96 15.68 -24.42 -5.60
C GLU A 96 16.09 -23.56 -4.39
N GLN A 97 17.38 -23.32 -4.19
CA GLN A 97 17.88 -22.44 -3.12
C GLN A 97 17.39 -21.00 -3.29
N LEU A 98 17.38 -20.49 -4.53
CA LEU A 98 16.86 -19.16 -4.80
C LEU A 98 15.35 -19.07 -4.57
N SER A 99 14.59 -20.07 -5.03
CA SER A 99 13.14 -20.13 -4.83
C SER A 99 12.78 -20.19 -3.34
N GLN A 100 13.49 -21.01 -2.56
CA GLN A 100 13.30 -21.09 -1.11
C GLN A 100 13.65 -19.77 -0.42
N GLY A 101 14.78 -19.15 -0.78
CA GLY A 101 15.18 -17.86 -0.25
C GLY A 101 14.18 -16.74 -0.55
N LEU A 102 13.57 -16.75 -1.74
CA LEU A 102 12.50 -15.83 -2.12
C LEU A 102 11.22 -16.06 -1.33
N HIS A 103 10.82 -17.32 -1.17
CA HIS A 103 9.64 -17.68 -0.40
C HIS A 103 9.79 -17.27 1.07
N ASP A 104 10.94 -17.57 1.68
CA ASP A 104 11.24 -17.21 3.07
C ASP A 104 11.30 -15.69 3.25
N ALA A 105 11.91 -14.97 2.31
CA ALA A 105 11.95 -13.51 2.33
C ALA A 105 10.55 -12.92 2.17
N TYR A 106 9.74 -13.42 1.24
CA TYR A 106 8.36 -12.99 1.06
C TYR A 106 7.55 -13.20 2.33
N SER A 107 7.56 -14.40 2.90
CA SER A 107 6.84 -14.74 4.11
C SER A 107 7.26 -13.87 5.30
N ALA A 108 8.56 -13.60 5.45
CA ALA A 108 9.08 -12.79 6.55
C ALA A 108 8.78 -11.29 6.40
N VAL A 109 8.91 -10.74 5.19
CA VAL A 109 8.85 -9.29 4.90
C VAL A 109 7.44 -8.83 4.56
N LEU A 110 6.78 -9.55 3.64
CA LEU A 110 5.49 -9.17 3.07
C LEU A 110 4.33 -10.02 3.54
N GLY A 111 4.54 -11.29 3.92
CA GLY A 111 3.45 -12.25 4.15
C GLY A 111 2.30 -11.70 5.00
N ALA A 112 2.61 -11.14 6.18
CA ALA A 112 1.61 -10.56 7.07
C ALA A 112 1.17 -9.13 6.70
N ALA A 113 1.90 -8.42 5.84
CA ALA A 113 1.52 -7.11 5.32
C ALA A 113 0.75 -7.19 3.98
N TRP A 114 0.74 -8.35 3.34
CA TRP A 114 0.25 -8.53 1.97
C TRP A 114 -1.24 -8.17 1.80
N PRO A 115 -2.17 -8.57 2.69
CA PRO A 115 -3.56 -8.11 2.58
C PRO A 115 -3.70 -6.59 2.57
N ARG A 116 -2.85 -5.89 3.34
CA ARG A 116 -2.82 -4.44 3.38
C ARG A 116 -2.25 -3.83 2.09
N VAL A 117 -1.20 -4.44 1.53
CA VAL A 117 -0.65 -4.06 0.22
C VAL A 117 -1.72 -4.19 -0.88
N THR A 118 -2.46 -5.30 -0.91
CA THR A 118 -3.56 -5.51 -1.86
C THR A 118 -4.65 -4.45 -1.71
N ALA A 119 -5.08 -4.16 -0.47
CA ALA A 119 -6.09 -3.13 -0.23
C ALA A 119 -5.62 -1.72 -0.61
N LEU A 120 -4.35 -1.39 -0.40
CA LEU A 120 -3.78 -0.12 -0.83
C LEU A 120 -3.69 -0.02 -2.35
N HIS A 121 -3.40 -1.13 -3.04
CA HIS A 121 -3.41 -1.21 -4.49
C HIS A 121 -4.79 -0.97 -5.10
N GLU A 122 -5.82 -1.58 -4.51
CA GLU A 122 -7.21 -1.36 -4.92
C GLU A 122 -7.63 0.09 -4.69
N ALA A 123 -7.26 0.68 -3.56
CA ALA A 123 -7.54 2.09 -3.25
C ALA A 123 -6.82 3.04 -4.23
N GLU A 124 -5.57 2.73 -4.58
CA GLU A 124 -4.78 3.52 -5.51
C GLU A 124 -5.31 3.42 -6.94
N PHE A 125 -5.75 2.23 -7.36
CA PHE A 125 -6.46 2.06 -8.63
C PHE A 125 -7.73 2.92 -8.68
N ALA A 126 -8.55 2.89 -7.63
CA ALA A 126 -9.76 3.70 -7.57
C ALA A 126 -9.45 5.21 -7.62
N ARG A 127 -8.41 5.65 -6.89
CA ARG A 127 -7.93 7.04 -6.93
C ARG A 127 -7.50 7.44 -8.35
N TYR A 128 -6.71 6.61 -9.02
CA TYR A 128 -6.28 6.86 -10.39
C TYR A 128 -7.47 6.91 -11.36
N ALA A 129 -8.37 5.94 -11.29
CA ALA A 129 -9.54 5.85 -12.16
C ALA A 129 -10.48 7.07 -12.02
N LEU A 130 -10.72 7.52 -10.80
CA LEU A 130 -11.49 8.74 -10.53
C LEU A 130 -10.84 9.99 -11.13
N ASN A 131 -9.53 10.19 -10.90
CA ASN A 131 -8.81 11.33 -11.49
C ASN A 131 -8.80 11.27 -13.02
N ALA A 132 -8.66 10.07 -13.60
CA ALA A 132 -8.70 9.88 -15.05
C ALA A 132 -10.09 10.18 -15.62
N ALA A 133 -11.16 9.80 -14.93
CA ALA A 133 -12.53 10.10 -15.34
C ALA A 133 -12.86 11.60 -15.22
N GLU A 134 -12.40 12.26 -14.15
CA GLU A 134 -12.69 13.68 -13.89
C GLU A 134 -11.85 14.64 -14.74
N ARG A 135 -10.58 14.29 -15.00
CA ARG A 135 -9.58 15.22 -15.56
C ARG A 135 -8.89 14.69 -16.81
N GLY A 136 -9.31 13.51 -17.29
CA GLY A 136 -8.61 12.77 -18.33
C GLY A 136 -7.33 12.10 -17.83
N VAL A 137 -6.80 11.18 -18.65
CA VAL A 137 -5.58 10.41 -18.35
C VAL A 137 -4.37 11.31 -18.11
N ALA A 138 -4.24 12.40 -18.89
CA ALA A 138 -3.20 13.41 -18.71
C ALA A 138 -3.24 14.06 -17.31
N GLY A 139 -4.42 14.46 -16.84
CA GLY A 139 -4.60 15.03 -15.50
C GLY A 139 -4.34 14.02 -14.38
N ALA A 140 -4.67 12.75 -14.60
CA ALA A 140 -4.34 11.68 -13.66
C ALA A 140 -2.82 11.46 -13.54
N LEU A 141 -2.09 11.45 -14.65
CA LEU A 141 -0.63 11.35 -14.64
C LEU A 141 -0.01 12.53 -13.88
N ALA A 142 -0.46 13.75 -14.16
CA ALA A 142 0.03 14.97 -13.50
C ALA A 142 -0.24 15.02 -11.98
N THR A 143 -1.00 14.07 -11.42
CA THR A 143 -1.27 13.96 -9.98
C THR A 143 -0.90 12.58 -9.41
N LEU A 144 -0.09 11.81 -10.14
CA LEU A 144 0.20 10.43 -9.79
C LEU A 144 1.06 10.32 -8.52
N CYS A 145 2.14 11.09 -8.43
CA CYS A 145 3.04 11.13 -7.28
C CYS A 145 3.67 12.54 -7.12
N ALA A 146 4.48 12.72 -6.08
CA ALA A 146 5.16 13.99 -5.81
C ALA A 146 6.00 14.44 -7.01
N GLY A 147 5.88 15.72 -7.37
CA GLY A 147 6.61 16.30 -8.51
C GLY A 147 6.09 15.93 -9.89
N SER A 148 5.03 15.12 -9.97
CA SER A 148 4.46 14.70 -11.25
C SER A 148 3.83 15.87 -12.00
N ARG A 149 4.20 16.07 -13.26
CA ARG A 149 3.58 17.06 -14.16
C ARG A 149 3.68 16.62 -15.61
N LEU A 150 2.63 16.87 -16.39
CA LEU A 150 2.64 16.61 -17.84
C LEU A 150 2.64 17.95 -18.56
N VAL A 151 3.72 18.24 -19.29
CA VAL A 151 3.93 19.50 -20.01
C VAL A 151 4.23 19.18 -21.46
N GLU A 152 3.36 19.62 -22.38
CA GLU A 152 3.57 19.47 -23.84
C GLU A 152 3.92 18.05 -24.32
N GLY A 153 3.31 17.03 -23.71
CA GLY A 153 3.59 15.62 -24.02
C GLY A 153 4.83 15.04 -23.33
N CYS A 154 5.52 15.82 -22.52
CA CYS A 154 6.59 15.34 -21.64
C CYS A 154 6.08 15.16 -20.21
N TRP A 155 6.12 13.92 -19.71
CA TRP A 155 5.77 13.60 -18.34
C TRP A 155 7.02 13.69 -17.46
N GLU A 156 7.02 14.66 -16.55
CA GLU A 156 8.12 14.93 -15.64
C GLU A 156 7.80 14.44 -14.22
N LEU A 157 8.80 13.85 -13.58
CA LEU A 157 8.74 13.25 -12.25
C LEU A 157 9.97 13.67 -11.45
N ASP A 158 9.79 13.98 -10.16
CA ASP A 158 10.91 14.29 -9.27
C ASP A 158 11.80 13.06 -9.10
N ALA A 159 13.10 13.23 -9.32
CA ALA A 159 14.09 12.16 -9.18
C ALA A 159 15.44 12.69 -8.65
N PRO A 160 16.24 11.87 -7.94
CA PRO A 160 17.60 12.26 -7.55
C PRO A 160 18.60 12.15 -8.71
N TYR A 161 18.11 12.01 -9.95
CA TYR A 161 18.90 11.84 -11.17
C TYR A 161 18.19 12.51 -12.35
N GLN A 162 18.96 12.90 -13.37
CA GLN A 162 18.43 13.33 -14.67
C GLN A 162 18.36 12.11 -15.59
N ARG A 163 17.17 11.79 -16.11
CA ARG A 163 16.98 10.72 -17.09
C ARG A 163 15.86 11.10 -18.04
N HIS A 164 16.05 10.80 -19.32
CA HIS A 164 15.05 10.99 -20.36
C HIS A 164 14.71 9.64 -20.98
N VAL A 165 13.42 9.37 -21.13
CA VAL A 165 12.86 8.11 -21.63
C VAL A 165 11.88 8.43 -22.74
N VAL A 166 11.88 7.64 -23.82
CA VAL A 166 10.95 7.81 -24.93
C VAL A 166 10.03 6.60 -25.00
N SER A 167 8.73 6.80 -24.80
CA SER A 167 7.76 5.70 -24.86
C SER A 167 7.50 5.25 -26.31
N ALA A 168 7.54 6.17 -27.28
CA ALA A 168 7.47 5.89 -28.72
C ALA A 168 6.21 5.10 -29.17
N GLY A 169 5.04 5.38 -28.58
CA GLY A 169 3.79 4.69 -28.92
C GLY A 169 3.65 3.28 -28.30
N ARG A 170 4.62 2.84 -27.51
CA ARG A 170 4.60 1.53 -26.82
C ARG A 170 3.58 1.48 -25.68
N GLY A 171 3.14 2.63 -25.16
CA GLY A 171 2.29 2.71 -23.99
C GLY A 171 3.07 2.64 -22.67
N LEU A 172 2.34 2.78 -21.58
CA LEU A 172 2.88 2.80 -20.22
C LEU A 172 2.12 1.80 -19.34
N VAL A 173 2.83 1.11 -18.45
CA VAL A 173 2.22 0.36 -17.35
C VAL A 173 2.53 1.07 -16.04
N LEU A 174 1.48 1.47 -15.32
CA LEU A 174 1.58 2.12 -14.02
C LEU A 174 1.50 1.05 -12.92
N LEU A 175 2.58 0.91 -12.13
CA LEU A 175 2.65 -0.02 -11.01
C LEU A 175 2.91 0.73 -9.70
N PRO A 176 1.90 0.93 -8.85
CA PRO A 176 2.12 1.50 -7.53
C PRO A 176 2.91 0.53 -6.64
N THR A 177 3.69 1.08 -5.71
CA THR A 177 4.36 0.36 -4.63
C THR A 177 4.14 1.06 -3.29
N PHE A 178 4.04 0.29 -2.21
CA PHE A 178 3.58 0.79 -0.92
C PHE A 178 4.65 0.78 0.20
N HIS A 179 5.76 0.07 0.00
CA HIS A 179 6.92 0.14 0.91
C HIS A 179 8.02 1.06 0.41
N TRP A 180 8.08 1.31 -0.90
CA TRP A 180 9.04 2.23 -1.51
C TRP A 180 8.66 3.69 -1.22
N THR A 181 9.66 4.51 -0.89
CA THR A 181 9.44 5.92 -0.52
C THR A 181 10.32 6.90 -1.31
N MET A 182 11.08 6.40 -2.28
CA MET A 182 11.95 7.24 -3.11
C MET A 182 11.28 7.53 -4.46
N ALA A 183 12.00 8.24 -5.32
CA ALA A 183 11.57 8.57 -6.67
C ALA A 183 11.10 7.35 -7.48
N PRO A 184 10.22 7.57 -8.48
CA PRO A 184 9.80 6.52 -9.41
C PRO A 184 10.96 5.79 -10.08
N LEU A 185 10.72 4.53 -10.40
CA LEU A 185 11.66 3.65 -11.10
C LEU A 185 11.08 3.29 -12.46
N ILE A 186 11.94 3.31 -13.48
CA ILE A 186 11.57 3.02 -14.87
C ILE A 186 12.28 1.78 -15.35
N ALA A 187 11.50 0.84 -15.86
CA ALA A 187 11.98 -0.34 -16.55
C ALA A 187 11.51 -0.33 -18.01
N GLU A 188 12.43 -0.62 -18.92
CA GLU A 188 12.21 -0.57 -20.36
C GLU A 188 12.69 -1.88 -20.96
N ASN A 189 11.81 -2.53 -21.72
CA ASN A 189 12.13 -3.69 -22.55
C ASN A 189 11.86 -3.35 -24.01
N GLU A 190 12.63 -3.94 -24.92
CA GLU A 190 12.42 -3.77 -26.36
C GLU A 190 11.03 -4.26 -26.76
N GLY A 191 10.27 -3.41 -27.45
CA GLY A 191 8.92 -3.74 -27.93
C GLY A 191 7.81 -3.74 -26.87
N GLU A 192 8.15 -3.64 -25.58
CA GLU A 192 7.17 -3.63 -24.48
C GLU A 192 6.83 -2.21 -24.00
N PRO A 193 5.64 -2.00 -23.40
CA PRO A 193 5.30 -0.75 -22.72
C PRO A 193 6.33 -0.37 -21.65
N VAL A 194 6.54 0.92 -21.44
CA VAL A 194 7.43 1.39 -20.37
C VAL A 194 6.75 1.16 -19.03
N LEU A 195 7.40 0.42 -18.13
CA LEU A 195 6.90 0.20 -16.79
C LEU A 195 7.34 1.34 -15.87
N VAL A 196 6.36 1.99 -15.25
CA VAL A 196 6.57 3.06 -14.27
C VAL A 196 6.17 2.56 -12.89
N VAL A 197 7.15 2.30 -12.05
CA VAL A 197 6.97 1.91 -10.66
C VAL A 197 7.06 3.14 -9.77
N TYR A 198 5.99 3.49 -9.05
CA TYR A 198 5.93 4.75 -8.31
C TYR A 198 5.46 4.57 -6.86
N PRO A 199 5.97 5.40 -5.92
CA PRO A 199 5.55 5.33 -4.52
C PRO A 199 4.10 5.83 -4.38
N ALA A 200 3.21 4.93 -3.97
CA ALA A 200 1.82 5.23 -3.59
C ALA A 200 1.53 4.90 -2.11
N GLY A 201 2.56 4.44 -1.39
CA GLY A 201 2.48 4.11 0.03
C GLY A 201 2.32 5.32 0.96
N PRO A 202 2.03 5.08 2.24
CA PRO A 202 1.80 6.13 3.24
C PRO A 202 3.09 6.89 3.65
N GLY A 203 4.22 6.69 2.98
CA GLY A 203 5.52 7.25 3.37
C GLY A 203 6.18 6.57 4.58
N SER A 204 5.53 5.56 5.15
CA SER A 204 6.01 4.77 6.29
C SER A 204 5.92 3.27 6.01
N PRO A 205 6.77 2.41 6.61
CA PRO A 205 6.70 0.98 6.35
C PRO A 205 5.36 0.40 6.81
N ILE A 206 4.77 -0.47 5.99
CA ILE A 206 3.60 -1.25 6.39
C ILE A 206 4.09 -2.32 7.36
N VAL A 207 3.76 -2.15 8.64
CA VAL A 207 4.19 -3.06 9.70
C VAL A 207 3.24 -4.26 9.78
N PRO A 208 3.74 -5.50 9.60
CA PRO A 208 2.93 -6.69 9.79
C PRO A 208 2.48 -6.81 11.25
N GLY A 209 1.18 -7.03 11.48
CA GLY A 209 0.59 -7.17 12.81
C GLY A 209 0.04 -5.87 13.45
N ALA A 210 0.08 -4.73 12.76
CA ALA A 210 -0.69 -3.55 13.19
C ALA A 210 -2.22 -3.74 13.07
N ALA A 211 -2.64 -4.81 12.37
CA ALA A 211 -4.02 -5.30 12.37
C ALA A 211 -4.33 -6.27 13.54
N GLY A 212 -3.39 -6.47 14.48
CA GLY A 212 -3.44 -7.52 15.51
C GLY A 212 -3.48 -7.07 16.97
N GLU A 213 -3.33 -5.78 17.25
CA GLU A 213 -3.82 -5.17 18.49
C GLU A 213 -4.80 -4.10 18.02
N ASP A 214 -6.00 -4.07 18.58
CA ASP A 214 -7.05 -3.15 18.17
C ASP A 214 -6.52 -1.70 18.30
N ALA A 215 -5.96 -1.17 17.22
CA ALA A 215 -5.29 0.13 17.22
C ALA A 215 -6.30 1.24 17.54
N LEU A 216 -7.58 1.04 17.19
CA LEU A 216 -8.64 1.90 17.69
C LEU A 216 -8.86 1.71 19.19
N ALA A 217 -8.78 0.50 19.76
CA ALA A 217 -8.84 0.34 21.20
C ALA A 217 -7.67 1.02 21.93
N LEU A 218 -6.47 1.04 21.34
CA LEU A 218 -5.33 1.75 21.92
C LEU A 218 -5.55 3.27 22.00
N VAL A 219 -6.29 3.85 21.05
CA VAL A 219 -6.54 5.30 20.98
C VAL A 219 -7.86 5.72 21.63
N LEU A 220 -8.92 4.96 21.39
CA LEU A 220 -10.29 5.27 21.82
C LEU A 220 -10.70 4.52 23.09
N GLY A 221 -9.98 3.47 23.47
CA GLY A 221 -10.42 2.46 24.43
C GLY A 221 -11.23 1.34 23.77
N SER A 222 -11.11 0.13 24.31
CA SER A 222 -11.74 -1.09 23.78
C SER A 222 -13.25 -0.95 23.56
N THR A 223 -13.97 -0.43 24.54
CA THR A 223 -15.44 -0.30 24.48
C THR A 223 -15.89 0.70 23.42
N ARG A 224 -15.18 1.83 23.25
CA ARG A 224 -15.51 2.83 22.22
C ARG A 224 -15.16 2.33 20.82
N ALA A 225 -14.03 1.66 20.66
CA ALA A 225 -13.65 1.01 19.41
C ALA A 225 -14.67 -0.07 18.99
N HIS A 226 -15.14 -0.86 19.96
CA HIS A 226 -16.19 -1.86 19.72
C HIS A 226 -17.53 -1.22 19.37
N THR A 227 -17.95 -0.17 20.09
CA THR A 227 -19.16 0.62 19.79
C THR A 227 -19.12 1.16 18.35
N LEU A 228 -17.98 1.73 17.94
CA LEU A 228 -17.81 2.29 16.60
C LEU A 228 -17.95 1.21 15.51
N ARG A 229 -17.42 0.00 15.74
CA ARG A 229 -17.57 -1.13 14.81
C ARG A 229 -19.00 -1.66 14.72
N LEU A 230 -19.72 -1.71 15.84
CA LEU A 230 -21.13 -2.13 15.85
C LEU A 230 -22.02 -1.19 15.02
N LEU A 231 -21.64 0.08 14.91
CA LEU A 231 -22.35 1.10 14.12
C LEU A 231 -22.05 1.06 12.62
N SER A 232 -21.38 0.02 12.13
CA SER A 232 -21.33 -0.29 10.70
C SER A 232 -22.75 -0.40 10.11
N ASP A 233 -23.71 -0.84 10.93
CA ASP A 233 -25.14 -0.70 10.69
C ASP A 233 -25.74 0.31 11.67
N PRO A 234 -26.76 1.12 11.28
CA PRO A 234 -27.38 2.06 12.20
C PRO A 234 -28.08 1.38 13.39
N LEU A 235 -27.77 1.78 14.63
CA LEU A 235 -28.34 1.20 15.86
C LEU A 235 -28.89 2.26 16.80
N SER A 236 -29.98 1.95 17.50
CA SER A 236 -30.46 2.71 18.65
C SER A 236 -29.57 2.50 19.88
N THR A 237 -29.70 3.37 20.88
CA THR A 237 -28.98 3.22 22.15
C THR A 237 -29.32 1.92 22.89
N SER A 238 -30.55 1.41 22.75
CA SER A 238 -30.93 0.12 23.35
C SER A 238 -30.21 -1.04 22.67
N GLU A 239 -30.23 -1.08 21.33
CA GLU A 239 -29.55 -2.12 20.57
C GLU A 239 -28.03 -2.08 20.80
N LEU A 240 -27.44 -0.89 21.00
CA LEU A 240 -26.04 -0.75 21.41
C LEU A 240 -25.79 -1.34 22.78
N ALA A 241 -26.62 -1.03 23.78
CA ALA A 241 -26.48 -1.55 25.14
C ALA A 241 -26.54 -3.09 25.15
N ASP A 242 -27.51 -3.66 24.45
CA ASP A 242 -27.71 -5.10 24.36
C ASP A 242 -26.50 -5.79 23.69
N ARG A 243 -25.97 -5.23 22.59
CA ARG A 243 -24.83 -5.81 21.88
C ARG A 243 -23.49 -5.65 22.62
N LEU A 244 -23.35 -4.59 23.42
CA LEU A 244 -22.16 -4.31 24.21
C LEU A 244 -22.17 -5.04 25.57
N GLY A 245 -23.33 -5.54 26.02
CA GLY A 245 -23.49 -6.12 27.35
C GLY A 245 -23.35 -5.09 28.48
N VAL A 246 -23.72 -3.84 28.23
CA VAL A 246 -23.63 -2.73 29.22
C VAL A 246 -24.99 -2.08 29.46
N SER A 247 -25.07 -1.18 30.44
CA SER A 247 -26.30 -0.42 30.68
C SER A 247 -26.62 0.57 29.54
N ARG A 248 -27.90 0.93 29.38
CA ARG A 248 -28.31 1.98 28.42
C ARG A 248 -27.66 3.34 28.70
N GLY A 249 -27.36 3.63 29.97
CA GLY A 249 -26.64 4.85 30.37
C GLY A 249 -25.19 4.85 29.86
N GLU A 250 -24.46 3.75 30.05
CA GLU A 250 -23.08 3.60 29.56
C GLU A 250 -23.02 3.61 28.03
N ALA A 251 -23.95 2.91 27.35
CA ALA A 251 -24.06 2.93 25.90
C ALA A 251 -24.34 4.36 25.38
N SER A 252 -25.19 5.12 26.07
CA SER A 252 -25.46 6.53 25.74
C SER A 252 -24.21 7.40 25.92
N THR A 253 -23.41 7.16 26.97
CA THR A 253 -22.16 7.89 27.22
C THR A 253 -21.12 7.61 26.13
N HIS A 254 -20.97 6.34 25.71
CA HIS A 254 -20.07 6.00 24.60
C HIS A 254 -20.53 6.63 23.29
N ALA A 255 -21.83 6.58 22.97
CA ALA A 255 -22.39 7.22 21.79
C ALA A 255 -22.20 8.75 21.83
N ALA A 256 -22.41 9.40 22.98
CA ALA A 256 -22.19 10.83 23.13
C ALA A 256 -20.72 11.23 22.86
N ALA A 257 -19.76 10.51 23.46
CA ALA A 257 -18.33 10.77 23.24
C ALA A 257 -17.91 10.58 21.77
N LEU A 258 -18.40 9.52 21.11
CA LEU A 258 -18.11 9.29 19.69
C LEU A 258 -18.77 10.34 18.78
N ARG A 259 -19.95 10.84 19.16
CA ARG A 259 -20.66 11.90 18.45
C ARG A 259 -19.94 13.23 18.58
N GLU A 260 -19.47 13.57 19.78
CA GLU A 260 -18.67 14.78 20.05
C GLU A 260 -17.33 14.74 19.31
N ALA A 261 -16.73 13.56 19.16
CA ALA A 261 -15.55 13.35 18.31
C ALA A 261 -15.84 13.37 16.80
N GLY A 262 -17.09 13.57 16.38
CA GLY A 262 -17.49 13.60 14.96
C GLY A 262 -17.44 12.24 14.25
N LEU A 263 -17.34 11.14 14.99
CA LEU A 263 -17.22 9.78 14.43
C LEU A 263 -18.58 9.14 14.12
N ILE A 264 -19.63 9.59 14.81
CA ILE A 264 -21.00 9.15 14.58
C ILE A 264 -21.94 10.35 14.53
N ASN A 265 -23.07 10.21 13.86
CA ASN A 265 -24.19 11.14 13.98
C ASN A 265 -25.45 10.39 14.41
N THR A 266 -26.43 11.14 14.86
CA THR A 266 -27.72 10.61 15.31
C THR A 266 -28.80 11.09 14.34
N VAL A 267 -29.50 10.14 13.73
CA VAL A 267 -30.57 10.42 12.77
C VAL A 267 -31.88 9.83 13.29
N ARG A 268 -32.95 10.62 13.14
CA ARG A 268 -34.30 10.19 13.49
C ARG A 268 -34.91 9.49 12.28
N ASN A 269 -35.18 8.19 12.42
CA ASN A 269 -35.83 7.39 11.39
C ASN A 269 -37.23 7.01 11.89
N GLY A 270 -38.24 7.78 11.46
CA GLY A 270 -39.61 7.68 11.95
C GLY A 270 -39.71 7.97 13.46
N ARG A 271 -40.24 7.02 14.23
CA ARG A 271 -40.34 7.14 15.71
C ARG A 271 -39.06 6.75 16.45
N ALA A 272 -38.04 6.22 15.75
CA ALA A 272 -36.82 5.72 16.37
C ALA A 272 -35.62 6.66 16.15
N VAL A 273 -34.74 6.75 17.15
CA VAL A 273 -33.46 7.46 17.07
C VAL A 273 -32.37 6.42 16.85
N ARG A 274 -31.60 6.56 15.77
CA ARG A 274 -30.48 5.66 15.44
C ARG A 274 -29.19 6.46 15.34
N HIS A 275 -28.12 5.88 15.85
CA HIS A 275 -26.75 6.32 15.66
C HIS A 275 -26.19 5.62 14.43
N GLN A 276 -25.39 6.31 13.63
CA GLN A 276 -24.71 5.76 12.46
C GLN A 276 -23.35 6.43 12.27
N LEU A 277 -22.44 5.77 11.57
CA LEU A 277 -21.11 6.30 11.29
C LEU A 277 -21.18 7.55 10.40
N THR A 278 -20.31 8.52 10.69
CA THR A 278 -19.96 9.56 9.72
C THR A 278 -18.97 9.03 8.71
N ALA A 279 -18.66 9.81 7.65
CA ALA A 279 -17.58 9.46 6.71
C ALA A 279 -16.24 9.19 7.44
N LEU A 280 -15.92 9.99 8.47
CA LEU A 280 -14.73 9.79 9.30
C LEU A 280 -14.81 8.48 10.11
N GLY A 281 -15.96 8.19 10.73
CA GLY A 281 -16.17 6.92 11.43
C GLY A 281 -16.04 5.69 10.51
N THR A 282 -16.54 5.78 9.29
CA THR A 282 -16.41 4.72 8.27
C THR A 282 -14.95 4.53 7.83
N LEU A 283 -14.20 5.61 7.65
CA LEU A 283 -12.79 5.53 7.27
C LEU A 283 -11.94 4.85 8.37
N LEU A 284 -12.18 5.21 9.63
CA LEU A 284 -11.45 4.63 10.76
C LEU A 284 -11.78 3.15 10.99
N THR A 285 -13.05 2.76 10.86
CA THR A 285 -13.47 1.36 10.99
C THR A 285 -12.94 0.48 9.86
N LYS A 286 -12.96 0.96 8.61
CA LYS A 286 -12.37 0.25 7.46
C LYS A 286 -10.85 0.16 7.53
N GLY A 287 -10.19 1.20 8.06
CA GLY A 287 -8.74 1.20 8.30
C GLY A 287 -8.26 0.13 9.28
N ALA A 288 -9.14 -0.33 10.20
CA ALA A 288 -8.81 -1.31 11.23
C ALA A 288 -9.49 -2.68 11.09
N GLY A 289 -10.56 -2.79 10.29
CA GLY A 289 -11.35 -4.01 10.13
C GLY A 289 -10.81 -5.05 9.14
N GLN A 290 -9.75 -4.77 8.39
CA GLN A 290 -9.18 -5.72 7.41
C GLN A 290 -8.31 -6.83 8.04
N GLY A 291 -8.44 -7.07 9.35
CA GLY A 291 -7.62 -8.01 10.11
C GLY A 291 -8.23 -9.39 10.37
N ASN A 292 -9.54 -9.61 10.21
CA ASN A 292 -10.19 -10.87 10.61
C ASN A 292 -11.41 -11.23 9.74
N SER A 293 -11.18 -11.84 8.57
CA SER A 293 -12.17 -12.76 7.99
C SER A 293 -11.51 -13.73 7.01
N CYS A 294 -10.83 -14.76 7.54
CA CYS A 294 -10.65 -16.01 6.80
C CYS A 294 -10.41 -17.15 7.81
N ALA A 295 -11.47 -17.56 8.49
CA ALA A 295 -11.52 -18.83 9.20
C ALA A 295 -12.60 -19.72 8.57
N SER A 296 -12.14 -20.87 8.07
CA SER A 296 -12.87 -22.11 7.78
C SER A 296 -14.04 -22.07 6.80
N HIS A 297 -13.74 -22.35 5.52
CA HIS A 297 -14.60 -23.22 4.71
C HIS A 297 -13.73 -24.31 4.08
N ARG A 298 -13.71 -25.50 4.70
CA ARG A 298 -13.12 -26.73 4.13
C ARG A 298 -14.23 -27.36 3.27
N PRO A 299 -14.09 -27.49 1.95
CA PRO A 299 -15.01 -28.32 1.18
C PRO A 299 -14.67 -29.79 1.44
N ALA A 300 -15.69 -30.58 1.76
CA ALA A 300 -15.60 -32.04 1.81
C ALA A 300 -15.32 -32.58 0.41
N VAL A 301 -14.34 -33.48 0.31
CA VAL A 301 -14.04 -34.24 -0.90
C VAL A 301 -14.99 -35.44 -0.95
N PRO A 302 -15.82 -35.62 -1.99
CA PRO A 302 -16.54 -36.87 -2.18
C PRO A 302 -15.62 -37.95 -2.77
N HIS A 303 -15.84 -39.18 -2.30
CA HIS A 303 -15.19 -40.41 -2.75
C HIS A 303 -15.51 -40.77 -4.21
#